data_AF-A0A7S5DQP7-F1
#
_entry.id   AF-A0A7S5DQP7-F1
#
_cell.length_a   1.000
_cell.length_b   1.000
_cell.length_c   1.000
_cell.angle_alpha   90.00
_cell.angle_beta   90.00
_cell.angle_gamma   90.00
#
_symmetry.space_group_name_H-M   'P 1'
#
loop_
_entity.id
_entity.type
_entity.pdbx_description
1 polymer ?
#
loop_
_entity_poly.entity_id
_entity_poly.type
_entity_poly.pdbx_seq_one_letter_code
_entity_poly.pdbx_strand_id
1 'polypeptide(L)'
;MADSENSRTLPAITRRKENPPSGVTENLPHIIDRRNLLSVASRLLNSRIEDPDGPRTEPGPTPVREMWPRWYACHQQRVRATRLRVKLEKEMLEEAGGLPIATLRNVGKNGAVEVHSFADINRMAAQLDAEHLSQARAELRRHRRRWKEADRRLGYSAAVAQEQELAEQAGICGRVMWITRPASLVEVTAKLHCLIVMHDPSLKLEDAPWPELRTILKDLLRIMEKRRPKSCNGSAYPGKAAGVQDILNLAMQYQNAASKLGEGSSKPNQAPRRLLALHTMELYLNAFLLAKGVTPATIRGLRHDLGERVRIASEAGLVLRKRTLAHLAMLSTSNEYDAISYAPELTAALSQVNRVMATVDELSRKVRKALRASS
;
A
#
# COMPACT_ATOMS: atom_id res chain seq x y z
N MET A 1 -6.22 -2.51 -54.61
CA MET A 1 -4.99 -3.29 -54.37
C MET A 1 -4.24 -2.58 -53.25
N ALA A 2 -4.36 -3.12 -52.04
CA ALA A 2 -3.35 -3.98 -51.42
C ALA A 2 -2.30 -3.14 -50.68
N ASP A 3 -2.59 -2.95 -49.39
CA ASP A 3 -1.75 -3.18 -48.21
C ASP A 3 -0.30 -2.72 -48.10
N SER A 4 0.01 -2.24 -46.89
CA SER A 4 1.22 -2.49 -46.07
C SER A 4 1.86 -1.19 -45.58
N GLU A 5 1.44 -0.69 -44.42
CA GLU A 5 2.06 -0.95 -43.10
C GLU A 5 3.51 -0.42 -42.97
N ASN A 6 3.69 0.70 -42.26
CA ASN A 6 4.55 0.71 -41.07
C ASN A 6 4.30 1.99 -40.25
N SER A 7 3.33 1.90 -39.35
CA SER A 7 3.08 2.90 -38.31
C SER A 7 4.14 2.78 -37.22
N ARG A 8 4.70 3.93 -36.86
CA ARG A 8 5.71 4.13 -35.82
C ARG A 8 5.17 3.74 -34.44
N THR A 9 5.60 2.60 -33.93
CA THR A 9 5.40 2.20 -32.53
C THR A 9 6.45 2.91 -31.66
N LEU A 10 6.04 3.96 -30.95
CA LEU A 10 6.83 4.55 -29.87
C LEU A 10 6.68 3.69 -28.61
N PRO A 11 7.76 3.40 -27.86
CA PRO A 11 7.70 2.52 -26.71
C PRO A 11 6.94 3.15 -25.54
N ALA A 12 6.13 2.31 -24.90
CA ALA A 12 5.33 2.63 -23.72
C ALA A 12 6.19 3.21 -22.59
N ILE A 13 5.89 4.46 -22.25
CA ILE A 13 6.39 5.15 -21.07
C ILE A 13 6.11 4.27 -19.84
N THR A 14 7.18 3.91 -19.14
CA THR A 14 7.14 3.23 -17.85
C THR A 14 6.33 4.08 -16.87
N ARG A 15 5.11 3.62 -16.59
CA ARG A 15 4.21 4.20 -15.60
C ARG A 15 4.89 4.16 -14.23
N ARG A 16 5.47 5.31 -13.86
CA ARG A 16 5.95 5.66 -12.53
C ARG A 16 4.87 5.23 -11.53
N LYS A 17 5.20 4.25 -10.69
CA LYS A 17 4.34 3.77 -9.61
C LYS A 17 4.34 4.83 -8.53
N GLU A 18 3.48 5.83 -8.69
CA GLU A 18 3.21 6.81 -7.65
C GLU A 18 2.65 6.08 -6.43
N ASN A 19 3.27 6.32 -5.28
CA ASN A 19 2.80 5.81 -3.99
C ASN A 19 1.37 6.32 -3.74
N PRO A 20 0.46 5.49 -3.19
CA PRO A 20 -0.82 6.00 -2.75
C PRO A 20 -0.62 6.98 -1.58
N PRO A 21 -1.46 8.02 -1.46
CA PRO A 21 -1.40 8.95 -0.34
C PRO A 21 -1.67 8.21 0.97
N SER A 22 -0.77 8.44 1.93
CA SER A 22 -0.90 8.05 3.34
C SER A 22 -2.19 8.64 3.92
N GLY A 23 -3.11 7.79 4.42
CA GLY A 23 -4.27 8.32 5.14
C GLY A 23 -5.51 7.43 5.28
N VAL A 24 -5.45 6.12 4.99
CA VAL A 24 -6.56 5.21 5.32
C VAL A 24 -6.07 4.25 6.40
N THR A 25 -6.58 4.42 7.62
CA THR A 25 -6.43 3.44 8.69
C THR A 25 -7.28 2.21 8.37
N GLU A 26 -6.78 1.37 7.47
CA GLU A 26 -7.37 0.06 7.21
C GLU A 26 -7.29 -0.78 8.49
N ASN A 27 -8.45 -1.23 8.98
CA ASN A 27 -8.53 -2.27 10.00
C ASN A 27 -7.71 -3.51 9.55
N LEU A 28 -7.20 -4.34 10.48
CA LEU A 28 -6.46 -5.52 10.05
C LEU A 28 -7.32 -6.38 9.12
N PRO A 29 -6.69 -7.03 8.11
CA PRO A 29 -7.40 -7.99 7.29
C PRO A 29 -8.04 -9.06 8.19
N HIS A 30 -9.27 -9.46 7.86
CA HIS A 30 -10.01 -10.47 8.62
C HIS A 30 -9.25 -11.79 8.80
N ILE A 31 -8.29 -12.09 7.92
CA ILE A 31 -7.44 -13.27 7.97
C ILE A 31 -5.97 -12.86 7.93
N ILE A 32 -5.23 -13.20 9.00
CA ILE A 32 -3.77 -13.15 9.04
C ILE A 32 -3.24 -14.55 8.77
N ASP A 33 -2.62 -14.74 7.61
CA ASP A 33 -2.00 -15.99 7.16
C ASP A 33 -0.47 -15.87 7.17
N ARG A 34 0.22 -16.97 6.83
CA ARG A 34 1.69 -17.01 6.76
C ARG A 34 2.25 -16.02 5.72
N ARG A 35 1.51 -15.66 4.68
CA ARG A 35 2.03 -14.81 3.59
C ARG A 35 1.92 -13.32 3.92
N ASN A 36 0.90 -12.93 4.69
CA ASN A 36 0.63 -11.54 5.01
C ASN A 36 1.11 -11.13 6.42
N LEU A 37 1.46 -12.07 7.31
CA LEU A 37 1.81 -11.80 8.72
C LEU A 37 2.81 -10.65 8.91
N LEU A 38 3.96 -10.68 8.24
CA LEU A 38 5.00 -9.64 8.41
C LEU A 38 4.57 -8.28 7.84
N SER A 39 3.84 -8.27 6.72
CA SER A 39 3.32 -7.02 6.14
C SER A 39 2.20 -6.41 7.00
N VAL A 40 1.33 -7.24 7.57
CA VAL A 40 0.28 -6.80 8.49
C VAL A 40 0.91 -6.27 9.78
N ALA A 41 1.90 -6.98 10.32
CA ALA A 41 2.64 -6.57 11.50
C ALA A 41 3.31 -5.21 11.30
N SER A 42 4.02 -5.00 10.19
CA SER A 42 4.73 -3.74 9.96
C SER A 42 3.78 -2.55 9.78
N ARG A 43 2.66 -2.73 9.08
CA ARG A 43 1.61 -1.70 8.95
C ARG A 43 1.00 -1.34 10.31
N LEU A 44 0.63 -2.34 11.11
CA LEU A 44 0.07 -2.10 12.43
C LEU A 44 1.08 -1.39 13.35
N LEU A 45 2.34 -1.84 13.35
CA LEU A 45 3.41 -1.22 14.13
C LEU A 45 3.62 0.25 13.75
N ASN A 46 3.72 0.59 12.47
CA ASN A 46 3.79 1.99 12.02
C ASN A 46 2.62 2.81 12.56
N SER A 47 1.38 2.32 12.40
CA SER A 47 0.18 3.04 12.87
C SER A 47 0.14 3.27 14.38
N ARG A 48 0.83 2.42 15.17
CA ARG A 48 0.86 2.50 16.64
C ARG A 48 2.04 3.30 17.16
N ILE A 49 3.09 3.43 16.37
CA ILE A 49 4.26 4.25 16.68
C ILE A 49 3.98 5.72 16.33
N GLU A 50 3.21 5.98 15.26
CA GLU A 50 2.82 7.33 14.83
C GLU A 50 1.70 7.96 15.69
N ASP A 51 1.24 7.29 16.76
CA ASP A 51 0.17 7.79 17.63
C ASP A 51 0.59 9.06 18.40
N PRO A 52 0.03 10.24 18.09
CA PRO A 52 0.45 11.53 18.65
C PRO A 52 0.12 11.69 20.15
N ASP A 53 -0.75 10.84 20.70
CA ASP A 53 -1.08 10.80 22.14
C ASP A 53 -0.14 9.87 22.95
N GLY A 54 0.94 9.38 22.33
CA GLY A 54 1.93 8.53 22.97
C GLY A 54 2.67 9.21 24.13
N PRO A 55 3.15 8.44 25.14
CA PRO A 55 3.88 9.00 26.27
C PRO A 55 5.15 9.73 25.79
N ARG A 56 5.28 11.01 26.18
CA ARG A 56 6.43 11.87 25.88
C ARG A 56 7.74 11.13 26.23
N THR A 57 8.72 11.24 25.35
CA THR A 57 10.03 10.58 25.52
C THR A 57 10.72 11.13 26.77
N GLU A 58 10.94 10.27 27.76
CA GLU A 58 11.80 10.59 28.90
C GLU A 58 13.27 10.64 28.45
N PRO A 59 14.14 11.45 29.08
CA PRO A 59 15.57 11.47 28.77
C PRO A 59 16.19 10.09 28.97
N GLY A 60 16.73 9.49 27.92
CA GLY A 60 17.27 8.14 27.97
C GLY A 60 17.73 7.59 26.60
N PRO A 61 18.18 6.32 26.56
CA PRO A 61 18.53 5.65 25.31
C PRO A 61 17.33 5.59 24.36
N THR A 62 17.57 5.76 23.06
CA THR A 62 16.51 5.77 22.03
C THR A 62 15.59 4.56 22.19
N PRO A 63 14.28 4.76 22.42
CA PRO A 63 13.37 3.66 22.67
C PRO A 63 13.13 2.84 21.39
N VAL A 64 12.70 1.59 21.57
CA VAL A 64 12.46 0.65 20.46
C VAL A 64 11.46 1.21 19.45
N ARG A 65 10.45 1.96 19.90
CA ARG A 65 9.46 2.61 19.03
C ARG A 65 10.07 3.60 18.03
N GLU A 66 11.19 4.23 18.37
CA GLU A 66 11.90 5.17 17.49
C GLU A 66 12.96 4.46 16.62
N MET A 67 13.55 3.38 17.15
CA MET A 67 14.55 2.59 16.44
C MET A 67 13.92 1.72 15.33
N TRP A 68 12.79 1.08 15.63
CA TRP A 68 12.19 0.07 14.75
C TRP A 68 11.82 0.63 13.37
N PRO A 69 11.20 1.82 13.21
CA PRO A 69 10.89 2.37 11.89
C PRO A 69 12.15 2.60 11.04
N ARG A 70 13.22 3.12 11.67
CA ARG A 70 14.52 3.34 11.00
C ARG A 70 15.14 2.03 10.56
N TRP A 71 15.16 1.04 11.45
CA TRP A 71 15.63 -0.32 11.15
C TRP A 71 14.82 -0.95 10.01
N TYR A 72 13.48 -0.85 10.05
CA TYR A 72 12.62 -1.46 9.04
C TYR A 72 12.77 -0.80 7.67
N ALA A 73 12.94 0.52 7.62
CA ALA A 73 13.28 1.25 6.39
C ALA A 73 14.63 0.78 5.81
N CYS A 74 15.67 0.66 6.64
CA CYS A 74 16.98 0.12 6.24
C CYS A 74 16.84 -1.33 5.72
N HIS A 75 16.08 -2.19 6.41
CA HIS A 75 15.79 -3.55 5.95
C HIS A 75 15.09 -3.56 4.58
N GLN A 76 14.10 -2.70 4.35
CA GLN A 76 13.43 -2.62 3.05
C GLN A 76 14.37 -2.16 1.93
N GLN A 77 15.28 -1.23 2.22
CA GLN A 77 16.33 -0.83 1.28
C GLN A 77 17.26 -2.00 0.98
N ARG A 78 17.69 -2.75 2.01
CA ARG A 78 18.50 -3.96 1.83
C ARG A 78 17.82 -4.98 0.92
N VAL A 79 16.54 -5.27 1.13
CA VAL A 79 15.78 -6.20 0.27
C VAL A 79 15.76 -5.74 -1.19
N ARG A 80 15.67 -4.43 -1.44
CA ARG A 80 15.77 -3.87 -2.80
C ARG A 80 17.18 -4.01 -3.36
N ALA A 81 18.21 -3.76 -2.55
CA ALA A 81 19.61 -3.92 -2.92
C ALA A 81 19.95 -5.38 -3.25
N THR A 82 19.49 -6.37 -2.47
CA THR A 82 19.67 -7.79 -2.75
C THR A 82 19.07 -8.19 -4.12
N ARG A 83 17.86 -7.70 -4.43
CA ARG A 83 17.23 -7.96 -5.74
C ARG A 83 18.04 -7.35 -6.88
N LEU A 84 18.55 -6.13 -6.69
CA LEU A 84 19.42 -5.49 -7.66
C LEU A 84 20.73 -6.26 -7.83
N ARG A 85 21.39 -6.66 -6.74
CA ARG A 85 22.62 -7.47 -6.77
C ARG A 85 22.42 -8.78 -7.54
N VAL A 86 21.36 -9.54 -7.25
CA VAL A 86 21.04 -10.80 -7.96
C VAL A 86 20.80 -10.55 -9.44
N LYS A 87 20.11 -9.46 -9.79
CA LYS A 87 19.90 -9.08 -11.19
C LYS A 87 21.23 -8.78 -11.88
N LEU A 88 22.05 -7.91 -11.28
CA LEU A 88 23.35 -7.52 -11.82
C LEU A 88 24.33 -8.71 -11.88
N GLU A 89 24.25 -9.66 -10.94
CA GLU A 89 25.04 -10.89 -10.97
C GLU A 89 24.78 -11.70 -12.24
N LYS A 90 23.51 -11.82 -12.64
CA LYS A 90 23.14 -12.47 -13.91
C LYS A 90 23.67 -11.71 -15.12
N GLU A 91 23.47 -10.39 -15.15
CA GLU A 91 23.94 -9.53 -16.25
C GLU A 91 25.48 -9.55 -16.37
N MET A 92 26.19 -9.58 -15.23
CA MET A 92 27.65 -9.72 -15.18
C MET A 92 28.13 -11.03 -15.80
N LEU A 93 27.47 -12.15 -15.51
CA LEU A 93 27.81 -13.45 -16.10
C LEU A 93 27.61 -13.46 -17.61
N GLU A 94 26.54 -12.82 -18.08
CA GLU A 94 26.24 -12.68 -19.52
C GLU A 94 27.26 -11.77 -20.23
N GLU A 95 27.56 -10.59 -19.70
CA GLU A 95 28.46 -9.61 -20.34
C GLU A 95 29.95 -10.02 -20.23
N ALA A 96 30.38 -10.54 -19.08
CA ALA A 96 31.76 -10.98 -18.91
C ALA A 96 32.04 -12.34 -19.58
N GLY A 97 30.99 -13.08 -19.98
CA GLY A 97 31.08 -14.42 -20.55
C GLY A 97 31.54 -15.46 -19.53
N GLY A 98 30.99 -15.39 -18.32
CA GLY A 98 31.30 -16.27 -17.19
C GLY A 98 32.16 -15.65 -16.09
N LEU A 99 32.46 -16.44 -15.07
CA LEU A 99 33.25 -16.02 -13.91
C LEU A 99 34.73 -15.75 -14.27
N PRO A 100 35.45 -14.91 -13.50
CA PRO A 100 36.84 -14.59 -13.74
C PRO A 100 37.79 -15.71 -13.29
N ILE A 101 37.65 -16.88 -13.89
CA ILE A 101 38.34 -18.14 -13.58
C ILE A 101 39.20 -18.54 -14.80
N ALA A 102 40.30 -19.24 -14.55
CA ALA A 102 41.05 -19.94 -15.61
C ALA A 102 41.10 -21.45 -15.30
N THR A 103 41.31 -22.27 -16.32
CA THR A 103 41.35 -23.74 -16.15
C THR A 103 42.75 -24.26 -16.40
N LEU A 104 43.35 -24.88 -15.37
CA LEU A 104 44.61 -25.59 -15.48
C LEU A 104 44.35 -27.02 -15.94
N ARG A 105 44.84 -27.39 -17.12
CA ARG A 105 44.77 -28.77 -17.64
C ARG A 105 45.96 -29.59 -17.13
N ASN A 106 45.77 -30.91 -17.02
CA ASN A 106 46.78 -31.89 -16.63
C ASN A 106 47.26 -31.77 -15.17
N VAL A 107 46.41 -31.30 -14.24
CA VAL A 107 46.72 -31.22 -12.81
C VAL A 107 45.74 -32.03 -11.96
N GLY A 108 46.26 -32.80 -11.00
CA GLY A 108 45.48 -33.62 -10.07
C GLY A 108 44.80 -34.86 -10.70
N LYS A 109 44.00 -35.58 -9.91
CA LYS A 109 43.35 -36.85 -10.31
C LYS A 109 42.29 -36.70 -11.44
N ASN A 110 41.78 -35.49 -11.67
CA ASN A 110 40.66 -35.23 -12.60
C ASN A 110 41.06 -34.46 -13.86
N GLY A 111 42.35 -34.24 -14.12
CA GLY A 111 42.86 -33.69 -15.39
C GLY A 111 42.54 -32.21 -15.69
N ALA A 112 41.67 -31.55 -14.92
CA ALA A 112 41.44 -30.10 -15.00
C ALA A 112 41.09 -29.50 -13.63
N VAL A 113 41.68 -28.35 -13.29
CA VAL A 113 41.45 -27.63 -12.04
C VAL A 113 41.13 -26.16 -12.33
N GLU A 114 40.05 -25.64 -11.74
CA GLU A 114 39.69 -24.22 -11.80
C GLU A 114 40.54 -23.41 -10.82
N VAL A 115 41.06 -22.28 -11.29
CA VAL A 115 41.85 -21.35 -10.48
C VAL A 115 41.28 -19.95 -10.50
N HIS A 116 41.17 -19.35 -9.32
CA HIS A 116 40.54 -18.04 -9.12
C HIS A 116 41.59 -16.92 -8.94
N SER A 117 42.85 -17.29 -8.68
CA SER A 117 43.93 -16.35 -8.43
C SER A 117 45.29 -16.77 -9.01
N PHE A 118 46.18 -15.79 -9.18
CA PHE A 118 47.58 -16.07 -9.53
C PHE A 118 48.29 -16.85 -8.42
N ALA A 119 47.87 -16.69 -7.16
CA ALA A 119 48.41 -17.47 -6.05
C ALA A 119 48.04 -18.96 -6.18
N ASP A 120 46.83 -19.27 -6.64
CA ASP A 120 46.40 -20.65 -6.90
C ASP A 120 47.23 -21.26 -8.05
N ILE A 121 47.44 -20.50 -9.13
CA ILE A 121 48.33 -20.91 -10.23
C ILE A 121 49.76 -21.18 -9.72
N ASN A 122 50.29 -20.31 -8.86
CA ASN A 122 51.64 -20.46 -8.33
C ASN A 122 51.79 -21.67 -7.39
N ARG A 123 50.77 -22.02 -6.62
CA ARG A 123 50.79 -23.23 -5.79
C ARG A 123 50.88 -24.52 -6.62
N MET A 124 50.37 -24.48 -7.85
CA MET A 124 50.34 -25.62 -8.77
C MET A 124 51.47 -25.58 -9.80
N ALA A 125 52.35 -24.59 -9.73
CA ALA A 125 53.40 -24.35 -10.72
C ALA A 125 54.43 -25.48 -10.80
N ALA A 126 54.68 -26.22 -9.71
CA ALA A 126 55.61 -27.35 -9.70
C ALA A 126 55.09 -28.58 -10.49
N GLN A 127 53.80 -28.61 -10.84
CA GLN A 127 53.15 -29.74 -11.52
C GLN A 127 52.84 -29.43 -12.99
N LEU A 128 53.21 -28.26 -13.48
CA LEU A 128 52.85 -27.72 -14.79
C LEU A 128 54.07 -27.22 -15.53
N ASP A 129 54.03 -27.28 -16.86
CA ASP A 129 55.06 -26.62 -17.68
C ASP A 129 54.87 -25.09 -17.73
N ALA A 130 55.91 -24.40 -18.20
CA ALA A 130 55.92 -22.95 -18.28
C ALA A 130 54.86 -22.39 -19.25
N GLU A 131 54.48 -23.17 -20.28
CA GLU A 131 53.53 -22.76 -21.32
C GLU A 131 52.09 -22.76 -20.78
N HIS A 132 51.67 -23.85 -20.14
CA HIS A 132 50.37 -23.97 -19.48
C HIS A 132 50.21 -22.93 -18.37
N LEU A 133 51.27 -22.65 -17.61
CA LEU A 133 51.26 -21.57 -16.61
C LEU A 133 51.09 -20.19 -17.25
N SER A 134 51.78 -19.93 -18.35
CA SER A 134 51.65 -18.67 -19.10
C SER A 134 50.24 -18.50 -19.66
N GLN A 135 49.70 -19.55 -20.27
CA GLN A 135 48.35 -19.58 -20.85
C GLN A 135 47.28 -19.33 -19.79
N ALA A 136 47.33 -20.05 -18.66
CA ALA A 136 46.37 -19.86 -17.57
C ALA A 136 46.44 -18.46 -16.96
N ARG A 137 47.66 -17.89 -16.83
CA ARG A 137 47.82 -16.49 -16.39
C ARG A 137 47.22 -15.52 -17.41
N ALA A 138 47.41 -15.73 -18.70
CA ALA A 138 46.86 -14.89 -19.75
C ALA A 138 45.34 -14.96 -19.82
N GLU A 139 44.77 -16.16 -19.73
CA GLU A 139 43.34 -16.42 -19.64
C GLU A 139 42.73 -15.70 -18.43
N LEU A 140 43.29 -15.92 -17.23
CA LEU A 140 42.82 -15.26 -16.01
C LEU A 140 42.86 -13.74 -16.12
N ARG A 141 43.91 -13.17 -16.74
CA ARG A 141 44.00 -11.72 -17.01
C ARG A 141 42.87 -11.25 -17.93
N ARG A 142 42.60 -11.98 -19.01
CA ARG A 142 41.55 -11.65 -19.98
C ARG A 142 40.17 -11.69 -19.33
N HIS A 143 39.85 -12.75 -18.58
CA HIS A 143 38.57 -12.84 -17.88
C HIS A 143 38.42 -11.76 -16.81
N ARG A 144 39.47 -11.47 -16.03
CA ARG A 144 39.45 -10.36 -15.05
C ARG A 144 39.26 -8.99 -15.71
N ARG A 145 39.86 -8.74 -16.88
CA ARG A 145 39.65 -7.49 -17.63
C ARG A 145 38.19 -7.36 -18.06
N ARG A 146 37.63 -8.39 -18.69
CA ARG A 146 36.20 -8.42 -19.09
C ARG A 146 35.27 -8.20 -17.89
N TRP A 147 35.54 -8.89 -16.78
CA TRP A 147 34.77 -8.72 -15.55
C TRP A 147 34.84 -7.29 -15.01
N LYS A 148 36.03 -6.67 -14.95
CA LYS A 148 36.19 -5.28 -14.51
C LYS A 148 35.53 -4.28 -15.46
N GLU A 149 35.56 -4.54 -16.76
CA GLU A 149 34.92 -3.69 -17.77
C GLU A 149 33.39 -3.75 -17.65
N ALA A 150 32.83 -4.95 -17.52
CA ALA A 150 31.40 -5.15 -17.25
C ALA A 150 30.99 -4.51 -15.92
N ASP A 151 31.78 -4.71 -14.85
CA ASP A 151 31.53 -4.13 -13.54
C ASP A 151 31.51 -2.59 -13.58
N ARG A 152 32.44 -1.98 -14.33
CA ARG A 152 32.46 -0.52 -14.52
C ARG A 152 31.23 0.01 -15.26
N ARG A 153 30.60 -0.81 -16.11
CA ARG A 153 29.37 -0.46 -16.84
C ARG A 153 28.11 -0.69 -16.01
N LEU A 154 28.04 -1.83 -15.33
CA LEU A 154 26.85 -2.31 -14.62
C LEU A 154 26.81 -1.87 -13.15
N GLY A 155 27.95 -1.54 -12.56
CA GLY A 155 28.07 -1.13 -11.16
C GLY A 155 27.85 -2.26 -10.15
N TYR A 156 28.18 -3.51 -10.52
CA TYR A 156 27.93 -4.69 -9.69
C TYR A 156 28.63 -4.62 -8.33
N SER A 157 29.93 -4.32 -8.29
CA SER A 157 30.71 -4.21 -7.06
C SER A 157 30.17 -3.11 -6.14
N ALA A 158 29.69 -2.00 -6.69
CA ALA A 158 29.05 -0.94 -5.92
C ALA A 158 27.72 -1.41 -5.31
N ALA A 159 26.91 -2.16 -6.07
CA ALA A 159 25.68 -2.74 -5.56
C ALA A 159 25.91 -3.79 -4.46
N VAL A 160 26.97 -4.62 -4.59
CA VAL A 160 27.41 -5.55 -3.55
C VAL A 160 27.82 -4.80 -2.28
N ALA A 161 28.64 -3.75 -2.41
CA ALA A 161 29.07 -2.93 -1.27
C ALA A 161 27.88 -2.26 -0.58
N GLN A 162 26.94 -1.70 -1.34
CA GLN A 162 25.74 -1.08 -0.79
C GLN A 162 24.83 -2.09 -0.07
N GLU A 163 24.64 -3.29 -0.63
CA GLU A 163 23.88 -4.36 0.04
C GLU A 163 24.55 -4.75 1.37
N GLN A 164 25.86 -4.91 1.37
CA GLN A 164 26.65 -5.26 2.55
C GLN A 164 26.54 -4.18 3.63
N GLU A 165 26.69 -2.91 3.27
CA GLU A 165 26.54 -1.79 4.21
C GLU A 165 25.13 -1.77 4.84
N LEU A 166 24.08 -1.94 4.03
CA LEU A 166 22.71 -2.01 4.52
C LEU A 166 22.48 -3.26 5.40
N ALA A 167 23.14 -4.38 5.10
CA ALA A 167 23.09 -5.59 5.93
C ALA A 167 23.75 -5.37 7.30
N GLU A 168 24.90 -4.71 7.32
CA GLU A 168 25.60 -4.36 8.55
C GLU A 168 24.79 -3.38 9.40
N GLN A 169 24.29 -2.30 8.80
CA GLN A 169 23.45 -1.31 9.48
C GLN A 169 22.18 -1.94 10.05
N ALA A 170 21.44 -2.71 9.25
CA ALA A 170 20.24 -3.41 9.71
C ALA A 170 20.57 -4.43 10.82
N GLY A 171 21.70 -5.13 10.72
CA GLY A 171 22.17 -6.06 11.73
C GLY A 171 22.52 -5.39 13.06
N ILE A 172 23.25 -4.27 13.01
CA ILE A 172 23.62 -3.48 14.21
C ILE A 172 22.35 -2.94 14.86
N CYS A 173 21.49 -2.23 14.10
CA CYS A 173 20.25 -1.67 14.63
C CYS A 173 19.33 -2.75 15.21
N GLY A 174 19.23 -3.92 14.55
CA GLY A 174 18.46 -5.06 15.05
C GLY A 174 18.99 -5.60 16.38
N ARG A 175 20.32 -5.75 16.52
CA ARG A 175 20.96 -6.19 17.78
C ARG A 175 20.80 -5.19 18.91
N VAL A 176 20.98 -3.90 18.65
CA VAL A 176 20.77 -2.86 19.67
C VAL A 176 19.31 -2.85 20.12
N MET A 177 18.37 -2.89 19.19
CA MET A 177 16.94 -2.96 19.51
C MET A 177 16.60 -4.21 20.33
N TRP A 178 17.28 -5.34 20.09
CA TRP A 178 17.06 -6.57 20.86
C TRP A 178 17.43 -6.41 22.34
N ILE A 179 18.52 -5.71 22.67
CA ILE A 179 18.97 -5.50 24.06
C ILE A 179 18.25 -4.32 24.77
N THR A 180 17.71 -3.35 24.04
CA THR A 180 17.00 -2.19 24.63
C THR A 180 15.76 -2.63 25.39
N ARG A 181 15.61 -2.31 26.68
CA ARG A 181 14.41 -2.70 27.46
C ARG A 181 13.12 -2.14 26.82
N PRO A 182 12.11 -2.98 26.50
CA PRO A 182 10.86 -2.47 25.93
C PRO A 182 9.99 -1.82 27.01
N ALA A 183 9.40 -0.68 26.70
CA ALA A 183 8.49 0.07 27.57
C ALA A 183 7.00 -0.21 27.27
N SER A 184 6.70 -0.90 26.16
CA SER A 184 5.31 -1.14 25.74
C SER A 184 5.11 -2.44 24.98
N LEU A 185 3.84 -2.85 24.85
CA LEU A 185 3.44 -3.99 24.01
C LEU A 185 3.82 -3.78 22.53
N VAL A 186 3.75 -2.55 22.04
CA VAL A 186 4.15 -2.17 20.67
C VAL A 186 5.63 -2.49 20.46
N GLU A 187 6.46 -2.15 21.45
CA GLU A 187 7.91 -2.38 21.40
C GLU A 187 8.28 -3.86 21.49
N VAL A 188 7.60 -4.64 22.33
CA VAL A 188 7.77 -6.11 22.37
C VAL A 188 7.41 -6.72 21.01
N THR A 189 6.31 -6.27 20.41
CA THR A 189 5.85 -6.74 19.10
C THR A 189 6.82 -6.34 17.99
N ALA A 190 7.37 -5.12 18.06
CA ALA A 190 8.39 -4.61 17.15
C ALA A 190 9.68 -5.46 17.18
N LYS A 191 10.15 -5.82 18.38
CA LYS A 191 11.29 -6.73 18.55
C LYS A 191 11.04 -8.10 17.97
N LEU A 192 9.89 -8.72 18.27
CA LEU A 192 9.55 -10.03 17.75
C LEU A 192 9.43 -10.01 16.22
N HIS A 193 8.78 -8.99 15.67
CA HIS A 193 8.73 -8.78 14.23
C HIS A 193 10.13 -8.68 13.62
N CYS A 194 11.03 -7.89 14.22
CA CYS A 194 12.42 -7.77 13.77
C CYS A 194 13.16 -9.11 13.78
N LEU A 195 13.04 -9.88 14.86
CA LEU A 195 13.68 -11.20 14.98
C LEU A 195 13.24 -12.11 13.83
N ILE A 196 11.94 -12.23 13.59
CA ILE A 196 11.42 -13.08 12.53
C ILE A 196 11.87 -12.58 11.15
N VAL A 197 11.85 -11.28 10.90
CA VAL A 197 12.30 -10.70 9.63
C VAL A 197 13.80 -10.90 9.37
N MET A 198 14.63 -10.89 10.42
CA MET A 198 16.09 -11.08 10.27
C MET A 198 16.45 -12.53 9.94
N HIS A 199 15.79 -13.49 10.58
CA HIS A 199 16.17 -14.89 10.49
C HIS A 199 15.31 -15.70 9.52
N ASP A 200 14.04 -15.30 9.33
CA ASP A 200 13.09 -15.99 8.46
C ASP A 200 12.17 -15.01 7.71
N PRO A 201 12.73 -14.13 6.86
CA PRO A 201 11.94 -13.11 6.14
C PRO A 201 10.91 -13.71 5.18
N SER A 202 11.13 -14.92 4.70
CA SER A 202 10.18 -15.66 3.85
C SER A 202 9.22 -16.55 4.63
N LEU A 203 9.34 -16.57 5.96
CA LEU A 203 8.57 -17.40 6.86
C LEU A 203 8.66 -18.90 6.50
N LYS A 204 9.79 -19.40 6.00
CA LYS A 204 9.97 -20.77 5.48
C LYS A 204 10.32 -21.81 6.53
N LEU A 205 10.85 -21.42 7.69
CA LEU A 205 11.38 -22.38 8.68
C LEU A 205 10.24 -23.12 9.40
N GLU A 206 10.16 -24.44 9.28
CA GLU A 206 8.99 -25.17 9.80
C GLU A 206 9.22 -25.79 11.18
N ASP A 207 10.48 -25.93 11.57
CA ASP A 207 10.87 -26.46 12.87
C ASP A 207 10.68 -25.43 13.99
N ALA A 208 10.49 -25.93 15.20
CA ALA A 208 10.45 -25.12 16.41
C ALA A 208 11.75 -24.29 16.53
N PRO A 209 11.68 -23.02 16.98
CA PRO A 209 10.50 -22.32 17.54
C PRO A 209 9.75 -21.44 16.51
N TRP A 210 10.00 -21.57 15.21
CA TRP A 210 9.51 -20.60 14.21
C TRP A 210 7.99 -20.55 14.08
N PRO A 211 7.25 -21.68 14.04
CA PRO A 211 5.79 -21.66 14.07
C PRO A 211 5.23 -20.99 15.34
N GLU A 212 5.84 -21.23 16.50
CA GLU A 212 5.43 -20.68 17.79
C GLU A 212 5.65 -19.17 17.82
N LEU A 213 6.81 -18.69 17.39
CA LEU A 213 7.13 -17.26 17.31
C LEU A 213 6.15 -16.51 16.38
N ARG A 214 5.76 -17.11 15.25
CA ARG A 214 4.72 -16.53 14.37
C ARG A 214 3.36 -16.47 15.04
N THR A 215 3.01 -17.50 15.80
CA THR A 215 1.75 -17.55 16.55
C THR A 215 1.72 -16.48 17.63
N ILE A 216 2.81 -16.33 18.40
CA ILE A 216 2.98 -15.26 19.39
C ILE A 216 2.85 -13.90 18.71
N LEU A 217 3.51 -13.68 17.57
CA LEU A 217 3.38 -12.42 16.83
C LEU A 217 1.92 -12.16 16.45
N LYS A 218 1.24 -13.15 15.87
CA LYS A 218 -0.16 -13.04 15.47
C LYS A 218 -1.08 -12.70 16.65
N ASP A 219 -0.85 -13.29 17.82
CA ASP A 219 -1.62 -13.01 19.03
C ASP A 219 -1.33 -11.63 19.62
N LEU A 220 -0.07 -11.18 19.60
CA LEU A 220 0.28 -9.82 19.97
C LEU A 220 -0.41 -8.79 19.07
N LEU A 221 -0.46 -9.02 17.75
CA LEU A 221 -1.17 -8.14 16.81
C LEU A 221 -2.67 -8.08 17.14
N ARG A 222 -3.30 -9.22 17.44
CA ARG A 222 -4.71 -9.28 17.87
C ARG A 222 -4.95 -8.53 19.18
N ILE A 223 -4.05 -8.68 20.16
CA ILE A 223 -4.14 -7.96 21.45
C ILE A 223 -3.99 -6.46 21.21
N MET A 224 -3.02 -6.04 20.40
CA MET A 224 -2.81 -4.63 20.06
C MET A 224 -4.05 -4.03 19.39
N GLU A 225 -4.67 -4.76 18.48
CA GLU A 225 -5.90 -4.34 17.82
C GLU A 225 -7.08 -4.23 18.80
N LYS A 226 -7.30 -5.23 19.66
CA LYS A 226 -8.32 -5.21 20.72
C LYS A 226 -8.09 -4.12 21.77
N ARG A 227 -6.82 -3.82 22.07
CA ARG A 227 -6.36 -2.76 22.97
C ARG A 227 -6.19 -1.42 22.25
N ARG A 228 -6.74 -1.23 21.04
CA ARG A 228 -7.18 0.12 20.68
C ARG A 228 -8.07 0.55 21.84
N PRO A 229 -7.74 1.58 22.62
CA PRO A 229 -8.64 2.01 23.67
C PRO A 229 -9.99 2.16 22.99
N LYS A 230 -10.98 1.36 23.41
CA LYS A 230 -12.35 1.85 23.33
C LYS A 230 -12.24 3.16 24.05
N SER A 231 -12.29 4.24 23.30
CA SER A 231 -12.15 5.57 23.82
C SER A 231 -13.36 5.75 24.74
N CYS A 232 -13.22 5.37 26.01
CA CYS A 232 -14.21 5.66 27.04
C CYS A 232 -14.23 7.17 27.34
N ASN A 233 -13.36 7.96 26.69
CA ASN A 233 -13.59 9.35 26.34
C ASN A 233 -13.62 9.45 24.82
N GLY A 234 -14.73 9.92 24.25
CA GLY A 234 -14.96 9.94 22.82
C GLY A 234 -13.97 10.82 22.06
N SER A 235 -13.09 10.21 21.26
CA SER A 235 -12.79 10.81 19.96
C SER A 235 -13.77 10.21 18.98
N ALA A 236 -14.64 11.08 18.49
CA ALA A 236 -15.64 10.74 17.49
C ALA A 236 -14.95 10.09 16.29
N TYR A 237 -15.46 8.93 15.86
CA TYR A 237 -15.37 8.48 14.48
C TYR A 237 -15.48 9.73 13.57
N PRO A 238 -14.69 9.93 12.50
CA PRO A 238 -14.78 11.15 11.69
C PRO A 238 -16.22 11.42 11.16
N GLY A 239 -17.05 10.37 11.04
CA GLY A 239 -18.50 10.49 10.79
C GLY A 239 -19.42 10.68 12.02
N LYS A 240 -18.87 10.84 13.22
CA LYS A 240 -19.55 11.10 14.51
C LYS A 240 -19.33 12.55 14.99
N ALA A 241 -18.36 13.27 14.40
CA ALA A 241 -18.13 14.71 14.60
C ALA A 241 -18.21 15.52 13.29
N ALA A 242 -18.62 14.93 12.17
CA ALA A 242 -18.93 15.70 10.96
C ALA A 242 -20.08 16.65 11.28
N GLY A 243 -19.78 17.95 11.37
CA GLY A 243 -20.77 18.97 11.59
C GLY A 243 -21.70 19.08 10.38
N VAL A 244 -22.83 19.76 10.57
CA VAL A 244 -23.76 20.08 9.47
C VAL A 244 -23.02 20.69 8.27
N GLN A 245 -22.06 21.58 8.54
CA GLN A 245 -21.28 22.26 7.50
C GLN A 245 -20.33 21.33 6.74
N ASP A 246 -19.71 20.35 7.41
CA ASP A 246 -18.81 19.39 6.77
C ASP A 246 -19.57 18.49 5.80
N ILE A 247 -20.75 18.01 6.22
CA ILE A 247 -21.63 17.19 5.40
C ILE A 247 -22.15 18.00 4.19
N LEU A 248 -22.50 19.28 4.39
CA LEU A 248 -22.89 20.17 3.29
C LEU A 248 -21.77 20.40 2.28
N ASN A 249 -20.54 20.64 2.76
CA ASN A 249 -19.38 20.85 1.89
C ASN A 249 -19.10 19.60 1.07
N LEU A 250 -19.20 18.42 1.69
CA LEU A 250 -19.06 17.14 1.00
C LEU A 250 -20.16 16.95 -0.07
N ALA A 251 -21.42 17.25 0.26
CA ALA A 251 -22.53 17.19 -0.70
C ALA A 251 -22.26 18.07 -1.93
N MET A 252 -21.70 19.27 -1.73
CA MET A 252 -21.33 20.17 -2.84
C MET A 252 -20.21 19.61 -3.71
N GLN A 253 -19.20 18.96 -3.13
CA GLN A 253 -18.12 18.32 -3.89
C GLN A 253 -18.66 17.19 -4.77
N TYR A 254 -19.52 16.33 -4.23
CA TYR A 254 -20.18 15.26 -4.98
C TYR A 254 -21.11 15.82 -6.08
N GLN A 255 -21.87 16.88 -5.79
CA GLN A 255 -22.68 17.56 -6.80
C GLN A 255 -21.82 18.09 -7.96
N ASN A 256 -20.72 18.78 -7.65
CA ASN A 256 -19.81 19.32 -8.66
C ASN A 256 -19.19 18.22 -9.52
N ALA A 257 -18.81 17.09 -8.90
CA ALA A 257 -18.29 15.94 -9.63
C ALA A 257 -19.37 15.32 -10.56
N ALA A 258 -20.62 15.19 -10.08
CA ALA A 258 -21.73 14.70 -10.88
C ALA A 258 -22.07 15.62 -12.08
N SER A 259 -21.96 16.93 -11.90
CA SER A 259 -22.14 17.89 -13.00
C SER A 259 -21.02 17.78 -14.03
N LYS A 260 -19.75 17.74 -13.60
CA LYS A 260 -18.59 17.59 -14.49
C LYS A 260 -18.63 16.32 -15.35
N LEU A 261 -19.11 15.19 -14.81
CA LEU A 261 -19.28 13.96 -15.58
C LEU A 261 -20.39 14.06 -16.66
N GLY A 262 -21.25 15.06 -16.57
CA GLY A 262 -22.26 15.36 -17.57
C GLY A 262 -21.81 16.28 -18.70
N GLU A 263 -20.67 16.95 -18.53
CA GLU A 263 -20.15 17.93 -19.47
C GLU A 263 -19.25 17.25 -20.52
N GLY A 264 -19.38 17.62 -21.80
CA GLY A 264 -18.39 17.29 -22.83
C GLY A 264 -18.41 15.87 -23.41
N SER A 265 -19.42 15.04 -23.16
CA SER A 265 -19.53 13.72 -23.80
C SER A 265 -20.84 13.54 -24.57
N SER A 266 -20.74 12.98 -25.79
CA SER A 266 -21.89 12.63 -26.64
C SER A 266 -22.66 11.40 -26.13
N LYS A 267 -22.04 10.60 -25.24
CA LYS A 267 -22.63 9.48 -24.48
C LYS A 267 -21.99 9.39 -23.09
N PRO A 268 -22.39 10.23 -22.11
CA PRO A 268 -21.80 10.20 -20.77
C PRO A 268 -22.00 8.84 -20.13
N ASN A 269 -20.97 8.33 -19.44
CA ASN A 269 -21.11 7.15 -18.60
C ASN A 269 -22.08 7.47 -17.45
N GLN A 270 -23.32 7.01 -17.57
CA GLN A 270 -24.42 7.46 -16.73
C GLN A 270 -24.37 6.86 -15.31
N ALA A 271 -23.78 5.67 -15.15
CA ALA A 271 -23.73 4.98 -13.87
C ALA A 271 -22.90 5.72 -12.80
N PRO A 272 -21.64 6.14 -13.06
CA PRO A 272 -20.88 6.95 -12.10
C PRO A 272 -21.55 8.28 -11.78
N ARG A 273 -22.11 8.96 -12.78
CA ARG A 273 -22.83 10.23 -12.59
C ARG A 273 -24.04 10.06 -11.69
N ARG A 274 -24.83 9.00 -11.89
CA ARG A 274 -26.00 8.69 -11.06
C ARG A 274 -25.60 8.34 -9.64
N LEU A 275 -24.56 7.53 -9.44
CA LEU A 275 -24.09 7.16 -8.10
C LEU A 275 -23.71 8.40 -7.29
N LEU A 276 -22.93 9.32 -7.89
CA LEU A 276 -22.56 10.58 -7.25
C LEU A 276 -23.80 11.44 -6.95
N ALA A 277 -24.79 11.47 -7.85
CA ALA A 277 -26.03 12.21 -7.66
C ALA A 277 -26.87 11.64 -6.50
N LEU A 278 -27.03 10.32 -6.40
CA LEU A 278 -27.73 9.68 -5.28
C LEU A 278 -27.04 9.94 -3.95
N HIS A 279 -25.71 9.80 -3.92
CA HIS A 279 -24.92 10.11 -2.73
C HIS A 279 -25.05 11.58 -2.33
N THR A 280 -25.12 12.49 -3.31
CA THR A 280 -25.39 13.91 -3.08
C THR A 280 -26.75 14.15 -2.41
N MET A 281 -27.81 13.44 -2.85
CA MET A 281 -29.14 13.55 -2.23
C MET A 281 -29.12 13.10 -0.78
N GLU A 282 -28.46 11.98 -0.48
CA GLU A 282 -28.30 11.49 0.89
C GLU A 282 -27.58 12.50 1.77
N LEU A 283 -26.46 13.05 1.30
CA LEU A 283 -25.68 14.01 2.08
C LEU A 283 -26.47 15.30 2.36
N TYR A 284 -27.23 15.83 1.40
CA TYR A 284 -28.07 17.00 1.64
C TYR A 284 -29.17 16.73 2.67
N LEU A 285 -29.83 15.58 2.60
CA LEU A 285 -30.85 15.20 3.57
C LEU A 285 -30.23 14.94 4.95
N ASN A 286 -29.08 14.27 5.02
CA ASN A 286 -28.36 14.02 6.27
C ASN A 286 -27.94 15.34 6.96
N ALA A 287 -27.44 16.31 6.21
CA ALA A 287 -27.10 17.63 6.75
C ALA A 287 -28.32 18.35 7.32
N PHE A 288 -29.45 18.31 6.61
CA PHE A 288 -30.70 18.91 7.08
C PHE A 288 -31.21 18.23 8.36
N LEU A 289 -31.29 16.90 8.37
CA LEU A 289 -31.75 16.13 9.52
C LEU A 289 -30.86 16.35 10.75
N LEU A 290 -29.54 16.39 10.56
CA LEU A 290 -28.59 16.66 11.63
C LEU A 290 -28.81 18.07 12.22
N ALA A 291 -29.05 19.08 11.39
CA ALA A 291 -29.35 20.43 11.86
C ALA A 291 -30.69 20.54 12.60
N LYS A 292 -31.62 19.62 12.35
CA LYS A 292 -32.90 19.51 13.06
C LYS A 292 -32.82 18.63 14.30
N GLY A 293 -31.62 18.21 14.71
CA GLY A 293 -31.40 17.45 15.95
C GLY A 293 -31.58 15.94 15.81
N VAL A 294 -31.76 15.41 14.60
CA VAL A 294 -31.81 13.96 14.40
C VAL A 294 -30.42 13.37 14.64
N THR A 295 -30.35 12.35 15.50
CA THR A 295 -29.05 11.79 15.90
C THR A 295 -28.35 11.11 14.72
N PRO A 296 -27.00 11.15 14.65
CA PRO A 296 -26.24 10.42 13.62
C PRO A 296 -26.54 8.91 13.58
N ALA A 297 -26.89 8.31 14.73
CA ALA A 297 -27.25 6.89 14.80
C ALA A 297 -28.56 6.62 14.05
N THR A 298 -29.58 7.46 14.26
CA THR A 298 -30.85 7.39 13.54
C THR A 298 -30.65 7.57 12.05
N ILE A 299 -29.87 8.59 11.63
CA ILE A 299 -29.58 8.85 10.21
C ILE A 299 -28.90 7.65 9.54
N ARG A 300 -27.95 6.98 10.21
CA ARG A 300 -27.28 5.77 9.69
C ARG A 300 -28.23 4.58 9.59
N GLY A 301 -29.18 4.46 10.52
CA GLY A 301 -30.21 3.41 10.51
C GLY A 301 -31.08 3.43 9.25
N LEU A 302 -31.22 4.60 8.61
CA LEU A 302 -31.98 4.78 7.36
C LEU A 302 -31.26 4.26 6.10
N ARG A 303 -30.02 3.76 6.20
CA ARG A 303 -29.23 3.19 5.07
C ARG A 303 -29.27 4.03 3.78
N HIS A 304 -29.74 3.51 2.64
CA HIS A 304 -29.89 4.26 1.39
C HIS A 304 -31.34 4.69 1.10
N ASP A 305 -32.21 4.67 2.11
CA ASP A 305 -33.62 5.05 1.97
C ASP A 305 -33.79 6.58 1.90
N LEU A 306 -33.93 7.11 0.68
CA LEU A 306 -34.18 8.52 0.40
C LEU A 306 -35.62 8.96 0.70
N GLY A 307 -36.59 8.07 0.49
CA GLY A 307 -38.01 8.24 0.80
C GLY A 307 -38.23 8.49 2.29
N GLU A 308 -37.67 7.64 3.14
CA GLU A 308 -37.80 7.81 4.59
C GLU A 308 -37.05 9.05 5.09
N ARG A 309 -35.85 9.31 4.56
CA ARG A 309 -35.11 10.55 4.87
C ARG A 309 -35.91 11.81 4.53
N VAL A 310 -36.53 11.84 3.35
CA VAL A 310 -37.27 13.03 2.91
C VAL A 310 -38.60 13.16 3.66
N ARG A 311 -39.22 12.06 4.08
CA ARG A 311 -40.40 12.08 4.95
C ARG A 311 -40.07 12.78 6.27
N ILE A 312 -39.04 12.32 6.98
CA ILE A 312 -38.58 12.91 8.25
C ILE A 312 -38.14 14.37 8.04
N ALA A 313 -37.44 14.67 6.94
CA ALA A 313 -37.03 16.04 6.64
C ALA A 313 -38.23 16.97 6.38
N SER A 314 -39.28 16.48 5.72
CA SER A 314 -40.51 17.25 5.45
C SER A 314 -41.28 17.53 6.74
N GLU A 315 -41.37 16.54 7.63
CA GLU A 315 -41.95 16.69 8.98
C GLU A 315 -41.16 17.71 9.82
N ALA A 316 -39.84 17.77 9.64
CA ALA A 316 -38.98 18.77 10.26
C ALA A 316 -38.93 20.13 9.50
N GLY A 317 -39.82 20.34 8.52
CA GLY A 317 -40.05 21.62 7.86
C GLY A 317 -39.33 21.85 6.52
N LEU A 318 -38.72 20.81 5.90
CA LEU A 318 -38.14 20.93 4.56
C LEU A 318 -39.24 20.97 3.49
N VAL A 319 -39.41 22.12 2.83
CA VAL A 319 -40.42 22.29 1.77
C VAL A 319 -39.86 22.04 0.38
N LEU A 320 -40.19 20.88 -0.21
CA LEU A 320 -39.88 20.48 -1.57
C LEU A 320 -41.14 20.43 -2.46
N ARG A 321 -40.98 20.47 -3.79
CA ARG A 321 -42.08 20.25 -4.73
C ARG A 321 -42.64 18.83 -4.58
N LYS A 322 -43.96 18.66 -4.72
CA LYS A 322 -44.64 17.34 -4.67
C LYS A 322 -43.99 16.29 -5.58
N ARG A 323 -43.62 16.68 -6.80
CA ARG A 323 -42.95 15.81 -7.78
C ARG A 323 -41.57 15.30 -7.32
N THR A 324 -40.89 16.07 -6.48
CA THR A 324 -39.54 15.79 -5.98
C THR A 324 -39.63 14.84 -4.80
N LEU A 325 -40.61 15.02 -3.92
CA LEU A 325 -40.96 14.05 -2.87
C LEU A 325 -41.33 12.69 -3.47
N ALA A 326 -42.23 12.67 -4.47
CA ALA A 326 -42.61 11.45 -5.16
C ALA A 326 -41.42 10.78 -5.86
N HIS A 327 -40.48 11.57 -6.39
CA HIS A 327 -39.28 11.04 -7.02
C HIS A 327 -38.34 10.36 -6.02
N LEU A 328 -38.08 11.01 -4.88
CA LEU A 328 -37.22 10.45 -3.83
C LEU A 328 -37.80 9.16 -3.24
N ALA A 329 -39.13 9.09 -3.06
CA ALA A 329 -39.81 7.86 -2.66
C ALA A 329 -39.63 6.74 -3.69
N MET A 330 -39.81 7.07 -4.98
CA MET A 330 -39.62 6.10 -6.07
C MET A 330 -38.18 5.55 -6.11
N LEU A 331 -37.16 6.40 -5.94
CA LEU A 331 -35.74 6.00 -5.91
C LEU A 331 -35.43 4.98 -4.81
N SER A 332 -36.09 5.10 -3.65
CA SER A 332 -36.01 4.10 -2.58
C SER A 332 -36.68 2.79 -2.97
N THR A 333 -37.91 2.86 -3.50
CA THR A 333 -38.68 1.66 -3.87
C THR A 333 -38.02 0.87 -4.99
N SER A 334 -37.40 1.55 -5.97
CA SER A 334 -36.67 0.92 -7.07
C SER A 334 -35.28 0.44 -6.68
N ASN A 335 -34.84 0.69 -5.44
CA ASN A 335 -33.51 0.42 -4.91
C ASN A 335 -32.38 0.86 -5.87
N GLU A 336 -32.54 2.06 -6.46
CA GLU A 336 -31.67 2.53 -7.56
C GLU A 336 -30.20 2.67 -7.12
N TYR A 337 -29.94 2.90 -5.83
CA TYR A 337 -28.59 2.95 -5.27
C TYR A 337 -27.86 1.60 -5.35
N ASP A 338 -28.50 0.51 -4.93
CA ASP A 338 -27.91 -0.82 -4.98
C ASP A 338 -27.84 -1.36 -6.42
N ALA A 339 -28.87 -1.07 -7.24
CA ALA A 339 -28.90 -1.47 -8.64
C ALA A 339 -27.71 -0.91 -9.42
N ILE A 340 -27.36 0.37 -9.23
CA ILE A 340 -26.20 0.98 -9.91
C ILE A 340 -24.86 0.44 -9.38
N SER A 341 -24.80 0.05 -8.11
CA SER A 341 -23.56 -0.40 -7.46
C SER A 341 -23.22 -1.86 -7.75
N TYR A 342 -24.22 -2.72 -7.92
CA TYR A 342 -24.04 -4.17 -8.01
C TYR A 342 -24.58 -4.84 -9.28
N ALA A 343 -25.49 -4.21 -10.02
CA ALA A 343 -26.09 -4.78 -11.22
C ALA A 343 -26.40 -3.69 -12.28
N PRO A 344 -25.37 -3.00 -12.81
CA PRO A 344 -25.54 -1.89 -13.75
C PRO A 344 -26.21 -2.31 -15.07
N GLU A 345 -26.30 -3.60 -15.38
CA GLU A 345 -27.02 -4.18 -16.52
C GLU A 345 -28.56 -4.08 -16.43
N LEU A 346 -29.16 -3.93 -15.24
CA LEU A 346 -30.61 -3.82 -15.04
C LEU A 346 -31.13 -2.37 -15.22
N THR A 347 -30.77 -1.74 -16.34
CA THR A 347 -30.99 -0.29 -16.56
C THR A 347 -32.43 0.13 -16.85
N ALA A 348 -33.31 -0.81 -17.22
CA ALA A 348 -34.67 -0.53 -17.71
C ALA A 348 -35.60 0.09 -16.63
N ALA A 349 -35.30 -0.14 -15.35
CA ALA A 349 -36.09 0.37 -14.22
C ALA A 349 -35.56 1.69 -13.63
N LEU A 350 -34.46 2.23 -14.17
CA LEU A 350 -33.75 3.37 -13.57
C LEU A 350 -34.33 4.71 -14.01
N SER A 351 -34.41 5.67 -13.08
CA SER A 351 -34.99 6.98 -13.31
C SER A 351 -34.17 7.84 -14.29
N GLN A 352 -34.82 8.64 -15.14
CA GLN A 352 -34.11 9.47 -16.12
C GLN A 352 -33.05 10.37 -15.44
N VAL A 353 -31.81 10.37 -15.93
CA VAL A 353 -30.67 11.09 -15.31
C VAL A 353 -30.94 12.58 -15.17
N ASN A 354 -31.65 13.19 -16.12
CA ASN A 354 -32.06 14.60 -16.03
C ASN A 354 -33.00 14.85 -14.85
N ARG A 355 -33.87 13.89 -14.51
CA ARG A 355 -34.77 13.96 -13.36
C ARG A 355 -34.00 13.79 -12.04
N VAL A 356 -32.98 12.93 -12.02
CA VAL A 356 -32.04 12.78 -10.89
C VAL A 356 -31.30 14.09 -10.64
N MET A 357 -30.69 14.69 -11.67
CA MET A 357 -29.97 15.97 -11.51
C MET A 357 -30.90 17.12 -11.09
N ALA A 358 -32.10 17.21 -11.67
CA ALA A 358 -33.09 18.22 -11.25
C ALA A 358 -33.51 18.08 -9.77
N THR A 359 -33.52 16.85 -9.25
CA THR A 359 -33.80 16.56 -7.84
C THR A 359 -32.66 17.00 -6.95
N VAL A 360 -31.41 16.73 -7.35
CA VAL A 360 -30.20 17.24 -6.68
C VAL A 360 -30.23 18.77 -6.60
N ASP A 361 -30.53 19.45 -7.71
CA ASP A 361 -30.55 20.91 -7.76
C ASP A 361 -31.62 21.55 -6.87
N GLU A 362 -32.78 20.89 -6.74
CA GLU A 362 -33.81 21.35 -5.80
C GLU A 362 -33.40 21.13 -4.35
N LEU A 363 -32.92 19.94 -3.99
CA LEU A 363 -32.43 19.64 -2.64
C LEU A 363 -31.30 20.59 -2.24
N SER A 364 -30.31 20.75 -3.10
CA SER A 364 -29.17 21.65 -2.94
C SER A 364 -29.60 23.09 -2.62
N ARG A 365 -30.57 23.64 -3.36
CA ARG A 365 -31.10 25.00 -3.10
C ARG A 365 -31.93 25.07 -1.81
N LYS A 366 -32.83 24.11 -1.59
CA LYS A 366 -33.80 24.15 -0.49
C LYS A 366 -33.14 23.88 0.86
N VAL A 367 -32.26 22.89 0.94
CA VAL A 367 -31.51 22.57 2.17
C VAL A 367 -30.59 23.73 2.55
N ARG A 368 -29.79 24.27 1.61
CA ARG A 368 -28.94 25.43 1.91
C ARG A 368 -29.74 26.65 2.37
N LYS A 369 -30.90 26.92 1.76
CA LYS A 369 -31.78 28.02 2.19
C LYS A 369 -32.30 27.78 3.61
N ALA A 370 -32.75 26.57 3.91
CA ALA A 370 -33.30 26.24 5.23
C ALA A 370 -32.25 26.31 6.35
N LEU A 371 -31.02 25.88 6.07
CA LEU A 371 -29.92 25.91 7.03
C LEU A 371 -29.38 27.32 7.29
N ARG A 372 -29.37 28.19 6.27
CA ARG A 372 -29.06 29.62 6.44
C ARG A 372 -30.10 30.39 7.25
N ALA A 373 -31.36 29.94 7.26
CA ALA A 373 -32.43 30.56 8.03
C ALA A 373 -32.53 30.04 9.48
N SER A 374 -31.77 28.98 9.81
CA SER A 374 -31.74 28.36 11.14
C SER A 374 -30.43 28.65 11.89
N SER A 375 -29.50 29.40 11.27
CA SER A 375 -28.30 29.99 11.89
C SER A 375 -28.62 31.44 12.25
#